data_AF-A0AAW1F6N6-F1
#
_entry.id   AF-A0AAW1F6N6-F1
#
_cell.length_a   1.000
_cell.length_b   1.000
_cell.length_c   1.000
_cell.angle_alpha   90.00
_cell.angle_beta   90.00
_cell.angle_gamma   90.00
#
_symmetry.space_group_name_H-M   'P 1'
#
loop_
_entity.id
_entity.type
_entity.pdbx_description
1 polymer ?
#
loop_
_entity_poly.entity_id
_entity_poly.type
_entity_poly.pdbx_seq_one_letter_code
_entity_poly.pdbx_strand_id
1 'polypeptide(L)'
;MARVYINTVCFKALLLQLCALSALGQDFHVITETDDFGVDEYYYDYTTDIPAEDFDWSRDDWLYELMDVAGECDPNPCLNGGSCDHAANGSFICLCPEPYSGKKCQTVTNVCKNVKCGRGSCVVTSTAPFYECKCKHPYKPPNCTKASRCRPNPCQNGGSCMKGPKRSSFQCSCPHGYSGKFCEVEPNDCYQEDGEFYRGMVSVTVEGEECLDWNSYFILQKGGADPITGYPGFDGIGPHNYCRNPDGDDQPWCYINKNGTLKWEYCKVRKCSGAPATPPTIHEIDPTPAKPDVPAAQFSQCGRPQPVRYARIFGGMKSPPGAHPWQVSLQTRSKGSSGPFNHMCGGILLESCWVLTAAHCIISGVEMQVVLGGVDIEKDEIYDQVIPVEKAIVHENYKETAFALYNDIAMLQLKVMDRPYCAKETRYVKTACLPNQPFNSGTECVISGWGVTETQKFGTNKLMDARVHLISQEKCKAPHVYGDSPDDSMLCAGYLKGGVDSCQGDSGGPLVCQRNGTHYVVGVVSWGDGCGLKNKPGVYANVGRFVDWITHHLLS
;
A
#
# COMPACT_ATOMS: atom_id res chain seq x y z
N MET A 1 -34.40 17.17 -33.10
CA MET A 1 -35.60 17.96 -33.48
C MET A 1 -36.48 18.09 -32.25
N ALA A 2 -36.93 19.32 -31.97
CA ALA A 2 -37.99 19.81 -31.08
C ALA A 2 -39.10 18.79 -30.69
N ARG A 3 -39.84 18.83 -29.57
CA ARG A 3 -40.38 19.86 -28.65
C ARG A 3 -41.30 19.08 -27.65
N VAL A 4 -41.62 19.41 -26.38
CA VAL A 4 -42.61 20.42 -25.88
C VAL A 4 -43.00 20.08 -24.39
N TYR A 5 -42.95 21.08 -23.48
CA TYR A 5 -43.80 21.42 -22.26
C TYR A 5 -43.94 20.42 -21.05
N ILE A 6 -44.12 20.74 -19.74
CA ILE A 6 -44.43 21.92 -18.87
C ILE A 6 -44.24 21.55 -17.38
N ASN A 7 -43.87 22.52 -16.53
CA ASN A 7 -44.46 22.89 -15.19
C ASN A 7 -43.41 23.72 -14.42
N THR A 8 -43.43 25.06 -14.26
CA THR A 8 -44.46 26.11 -14.15
C THR A 8 -45.28 26.12 -12.86
N VAL A 9 -44.66 26.21 -11.66
CA VAL A 9 -45.39 26.71 -10.45
C VAL A 9 -44.58 27.65 -9.53
N CYS A 10 -43.25 27.56 -9.37
CA CYS A 10 -42.58 28.36 -8.31
C CYS A 10 -42.16 29.81 -8.64
N PHE A 11 -42.26 30.27 -9.89
CA PHE A 11 -41.79 31.63 -10.26
C PHE A 11 -42.83 32.75 -10.12
N LYS A 12 -44.05 32.44 -9.65
CA LYS A 12 -45.15 33.43 -9.54
C LYS A 12 -45.32 34.06 -8.15
N ALA A 13 -44.54 33.68 -7.15
CA ALA A 13 -44.69 34.21 -5.79
C ALA A 13 -43.94 35.53 -5.53
N LEU A 14 -42.86 35.83 -6.27
CA LEU A 14 -42.05 37.02 -5.99
C LEU A 14 -42.42 38.27 -6.83
N LEU A 15 -43.19 38.08 -7.91
CA LEU A 15 -43.58 39.15 -8.83
C LEU A 15 -44.87 39.90 -8.43
N LEU A 16 -45.55 39.48 -7.35
CA LEU A 16 -46.79 40.11 -6.87
C LEU A 16 -46.59 41.11 -5.72
N GLN A 17 -45.38 41.22 -5.15
CA GLN A 17 -45.06 42.28 -4.16
C GLN A 17 -44.49 43.56 -4.78
N LEU A 18 -44.20 43.58 -6.08
CA LEU A 18 -43.63 44.74 -6.77
C LEU A 18 -44.66 45.66 -7.46
N CYS A 19 -45.96 45.35 -7.40
CA CYS A 19 -47.02 46.16 -8.03
C CYS A 19 -47.82 47.06 -7.06
N ALA A 20 -47.48 47.13 -5.77
CA ALA A 20 -48.30 47.85 -4.78
C ALA A 20 -47.76 49.24 -4.36
N LEU A 21 -46.67 49.75 -4.94
CA LEU A 21 -46.12 51.07 -4.57
C LEU A 21 -45.69 51.94 -5.76
N SER A 22 -46.32 51.77 -6.93
CA SER A 22 -46.21 52.71 -8.05
C SER A 22 -47.43 53.63 -8.11
N ALA A 23 -47.71 54.34 -7.03
CA ALA A 23 -48.76 55.36 -6.98
C ALA A 23 -48.33 56.50 -6.04
N LEU A 24 -47.34 57.28 -6.47
CA LEU A 24 -47.10 58.69 -6.15
C LEU A 24 -45.83 59.07 -6.92
N GLY A 25 -46.00 59.59 -8.14
CA GLY A 25 -44.90 59.94 -9.03
C GLY A 25 -43.99 61.02 -8.45
N GLN A 26 -42.73 60.65 -8.19
CA GLN A 26 -41.57 61.52 -8.12
C GLN A 26 -40.36 60.75 -8.69
N ASP A 27 -39.60 61.39 -9.58
CA ASP A 27 -38.40 60.85 -10.19
C ASP A 27 -37.30 60.60 -9.14
N PHE A 28 -36.64 59.43 -9.21
CA PHE A 28 -35.40 59.17 -8.46
C PHE A 28 -34.29 58.73 -9.41
N HIS A 29 -33.22 59.53 -9.42
CA HIS A 29 -31.94 59.19 -10.03
C HIS A 29 -31.15 58.28 -9.09
N VAL A 30 -30.70 57.13 -9.61
CA VAL A 30 -29.87 56.14 -8.92
C VAL A 30 -28.42 56.64 -8.92
N ILE A 31 -27.81 56.77 -7.74
CA ILE A 31 -26.37 57.00 -7.55
C ILE A 31 -25.79 55.73 -6.93
N THR A 32 -24.68 55.27 -7.48
CA THR A 32 -23.85 54.16 -7.01
C THR A 32 -22.66 54.73 -6.26
N GLU A 33 -22.47 54.36 -5.00
CA GLU A 33 -21.28 54.71 -4.20
C GLU A 33 -20.72 53.46 -3.49
N THR A 34 -19.42 53.30 -3.69
CA THR A 34 -18.45 52.37 -3.10
C THR A 34 -17.67 53.07 -1.97
N ASP A 35 -16.95 52.27 -1.16
CA ASP A 35 -15.94 52.62 -0.12
C ASP A 35 -16.51 53.10 1.24
N ASP A 36 -15.94 52.84 2.43
CA ASP A 36 -14.65 52.34 2.94
C ASP A 36 -14.89 51.89 4.43
N PHE A 37 -14.20 50.95 5.08
CA PHE A 37 -12.86 51.13 5.69
C PHE A 37 -12.22 49.80 6.14
N GLY A 38 -10.96 49.61 5.75
CA GLY A 38 -9.91 49.04 6.62
C GLY A 38 -9.16 47.80 6.13
N VAL A 39 -8.25 47.95 5.16
CA VAL A 39 -7.21 46.95 4.83
C VAL A 39 -5.85 47.63 4.76
N ASP A 40 -4.89 47.18 5.58
CA ASP A 40 -3.48 47.61 5.53
C ASP A 40 -2.74 46.86 4.40
N GLU A 41 -2.08 47.64 3.54
CA GLU A 41 -1.32 47.24 2.36
C GLU A 41 0.18 47.15 2.70
N TYR A 42 0.87 46.07 2.31
CA TYR A 42 2.33 46.10 2.13
C TYR A 42 2.71 45.47 0.79
N TYR A 43 3.23 46.33 -0.07
CA TYR A 43 3.71 46.11 -1.44
C TYR A 43 5.15 45.56 -1.43
N TYR A 44 5.46 44.56 -2.26
CA TYR A 44 6.85 44.22 -2.62
C TYR A 44 7.09 44.47 -4.10
N ASP A 45 8.07 45.35 -4.33
CA ASP A 45 8.58 45.81 -5.61
C ASP A 45 9.59 44.80 -6.18
N TYR A 46 9.43 44.44 -7.46
CA TYR A 46 10.41 43.69 -8.23
C TYR A 46 11.22 44.69 -9.05
N THR A 47 12.45 44.99 -8.63
CA THR A 47 13.66 45.13 -9.47
C THR A 47 14.81 45.79 -8.70
N THR A 48 15.90 45.08 -8.48
CA THR A 48 17.26 45.66 -8.50
C THR A 48 18.25 44.59 -8.95
N ASP A 49 18.97 44.91 -10.02
CA ASP A 49 20.12 44.17 -10.53
C ASP A 49 21.42 44.55 -9.77
N ILE A 50 22.39 43.60 -9.77
CA ILE A 50 23.86 43.70 -9.60
C ILE A 50 24.42 43.62 -8.14
N PRO A 51 25.56 42.93 -7.84
CA PRO A 51 26.35 41.91 -8.58
C PRO A 51 26.54 40.57 -7.81
N ALA A 52 27.01 39.55 -8.53
CA ALA A 52 27.56 38.32 -7.97
C ALA A 52 28.92 38.59 -7.30
N GLU A 53 29.03 38.33 -6.00
CA GLU A 53 30.20 37.73 -5.31
C GLU A 53 29.87 37.49 -3.82
N ASP A 54 30.23 36.30 -3.34
CA ASP A 54 30.22 35.79 -1.96
C ASP A 54 28.88 35.62 -1.22
N PHE A 55 28.16 34.51 -1.53
CA PHE A 55 27.07 33.99 -0.69
C PHE A 55 27.52 32.72 0.06
N ASP A 56 27.85 32.90 1.34
CA ASP A 56 28.18 31.85 2.33
C ASP A 56 26.88 31.18 2.84
N TRP A 57 26.72 29.89 2.54
CA TRP A 57 25.57 29.06 2.95
C TRP A 57 25.71 28.54 4.40
N SER A 58 25.88 29.43 5.38
CA SER A 58 26.06 29.02 6.78
C SER A 58 25.12 29.69 7.80
N ARG A 59 23.91 30.13 7.41
CA ARG A 59 22.99 30.65 8.43
C ARG A 59 21.50 30.54 8.11
N ASP A 60 20.98 29.31 8.15
CA ASP A 60 19.58 29.00 8.45
C ASP A 60 19.51 27.73 9.35
N ASP A 61 20.33 27.73 10.41
CA ASP A 61 20.50 26.59 11.33
C ASP A 61 19.76 26.74 12.67
N TRP A 62 18.81 27.68 12.79
CA TRP A 62 18.01 27.86 14.03
C TRP A 62 16.55 27.40 13.89
N LEU A 63 16.03 27.27 12.67
CA LEU A 63 14.65 26.86 12.40
C LEU A 63 14.48 25.33 12.33
N TYR A 64 15.57 24.59 12.08
CA TYR A 64 15.60 23.13 12.16
C TYR A 64 15.78 22.61 13.60
N GLU A 65 16.41 23.38 14.49
CA GLU A 65 16.56 22.99 15.91
C GLU A 65 15.26 23.10 16.72
N LEU A 66 14.26 23.88 16.26
CA LEU A 66 12.97 24.00 16.95
C LEU A 66 11.92 22.96 16.53
N MET A 67 12.21 22.18 15.48
CA MET A 67 11.34 21.11 14.95
C MET A 67 11.71 19.70 15.43
N ASP A 68 12.76 19.58 16.25
CA ASP A 68 13.26 18.30 16.76
C ASP A 68 12.61 17.91 18.10
N VAL A 69 11.27 17.97 18.16
CA VAL A 69 10.51 17.29 19.21
C VAL A 69 10.14 15.88 18.72
N ALA A 70 11.18 15.07 18.55
CA ALA A 70 11.13 13.64 18.75
C ALA A 70 12.53 13.20 19.17
N GLY A 71 12.89 13.51 20.42
CA GLY A 71 13.97 12.84 21.15
C GLY A 71 13.70 11.35 21.41
N GLU A 72 13.02 10.68 20.49
CA GLU A 72 12.49 9.34 20.64
C GLU A 72 13.10 8.44 19.56
N CYS A 73 13.74 7.36 20.00
CA CYS A 73 14.26 6.30 19.14
C CYS A 73 13.18 5.34 18.64
N ASP A 74 11.91 5.74 18.74
CA ASP A 74 10.76 4.95 18.34
C ASP A 74 9.76 5.81 17.52
N PRO A 75 9.69 5.64 16.20
CA PRO A 75 10.44 4.68 15.39
C PRO A 75 11.91 5.09 15.17
N ASN A 76 12.82 4.11 15.07
CA ASN A 76 14.26 4.33 14.86
C ASN A 76 14.52 5.20 13.60
N PRO A 77 15.06 6.42 13.74
CA PRO A 77 15.30 7.35 12.62
C PRO A 77 16.59 7.06 11.82
N CYS A 78 17.39 6.07 12.24
CA CYS A 78 18.68 5.77 11.65
C CYS A 78 18.56 4.82 10.44
N LEU A 79 19.23 5.16 9.34
CA LEU A 79 19.26 4.38 8.10
C LEU A 79 20.36 3.30 8.13
N ASN A 80 20.35 2.40 7.15
CA ASN A 80 21.42 1.43 6.89
C ASN A 80 21.80 0.57 8.12
N GLY A 81 20.82 0.20 8.95
CA GLY A 81 21.04 -0.61 10.16
C GLY A 81 21.64 0.15 11.34
N GLY A 82 21.62 1.49 11.32
CA GLY A 82 22.00 2.33 12.46
C GLY A 82 21.16 2.07 13.70
N SER A 83 21.79 2.08 14.87
CA SER A 83 21.09 2.00 16.16
C SER A 83 20.88 3.40 16.72
N CYS A 84 19.69 3.68 17.22
CA CYS A 84 19.37 4.97 17.81
C CYS A 84 19.60 4.94 19.33
N ASP A 85 20.32 5.96 19.82
CA ASP A 85 20.51 6.25 21.24
C ASP A 85 19.99 7.65 21.58
N HIS A 86 19.51 7.83 22.81
CA HIS A 86 19.05 9.13 23.30
C HIS A 86 20.24 10.01 23.72
N ALA A 87 20.30 11.25 23.24
CA ALA A 87 21.27 12.25 23.65
C ALA A 87 20.84 12.98 24.92
N ALA A 88 21.81 13.44 25.72
CA ALA A 88 21.56 14.11 27.01
C ALA A 88 20.77 15.44 26.91
N ASN A 89 20.68 16.03 25.71
CA ASN A 89 19.94 17.27 25.44
C ASN A 89 18.51 17.02 24.90
N GLY A 90 18.04 15.77 24.83
CA GLY A 90 16.72 15.44 24.29
C GLY A 90 16.67 15.25 22.78
N SER A 91 17.81 15.19 22.08
CA SER A 91 17.90 14.77 20.66
C SER A 91 18.22 13.27 20.54
N PHE A 92 18.24 12.71 19.33
CA PHE A 92 18.68 11.34 19.07
C PHE A 92 20.07 11.30 18.41
N ILE A 93 20.84 10.25 18.69
CA ILE A 93 22.15 9.97 18.07
C ILE A 93 22.06 8.63 17.37
N CYS A 94 22.43 8.60 16.10
CA CYS A 94 22.57 7.35 15.37
C CYS A 94 23.98 6.79 15.49
N LEU A 95 24.09 5.62 16.13
CA LEU A 95 25.27 4.77 16.08
C LEU A 95 25.30 4.05 14.74
N CYS A 96 26.15 4.53 13.83
CA CYS A 96 26.26 3.97 12.50
C CYS A 96 27.19 2.76 12.48
N PRO A 97 26.73 1.59 12.02
CA PRO A 97 27.64 0.48 11.75
C PRO A 97 28.61 0.87 10.64
N GLU A 98 29.86 0.45 10.75
CA GLU A 98 30.81 0.61 9.64
C GLU A 98 30.30 -0.16 8.40
N PRO A 99 30.40 0.40 7.18
CA PRO A 99 31.09 1.63 6.80
C PRO A 99 30.17 2.86 6.65
N TYR A 100 29.02 2.94 7.32
CA TYR A 100 28.09 4.07 7.22
C TYR A 100 28.44 5.20 8.20
N SER A 101 28.03 6.43 7.85
CA SER A 101 28.34 7.67 8.56
C SER A 101 27.24 8.72 8.32
N GLY A 102 27.31 9.85 9.04
CA GLY A 102 26.32 10.93 8.96
C GLY A 102 25.27 10.87 10.08
N LYS A 103 24.51 11.96 10.27
CA LYS A 103 23.54 12.12 11.38
C LYS A 103 22.48 11.02 11.45
N LYS A 104 22.09 10.43 10.32
CA LYS A 104 21.13 9.31 10.21
C LYS A 104 21.76 8.09 9.53
N CYS A 105 23.09 7.96 9.52
CA CYS A 105 23.82 6.87 8.84
C CYS A 105 23.57 6.78 7.32
N GLN A 106 23.19 7.88 6.69
CA GLN A 106 22.86 7.96 5.27
C GLN A 106 24.09 7.92 4.34
N THR A 107 25.28 8.21 4.85
CA THR A 107 26.48 8.37 4.04
C THR A 107 27.36 7.14 4.14
N VAL A 108 27.52 6.39 3.06
CA VAL A 108 28.53 5.33 3.00
C VAL A 108 29.93 5.94 2.88
N THR A 109 30.82 5.55 3.77
CA THR A 109 32.23 5.94 3.71
C THR A 109 32.83 5.32 2.46
N ASN A 110 33.63 6.08 1.71
CA ASN A 110 34.19 5.60 0.44
C ASN A 110 35.35 4.60 0.66
N VAL A 111 35.01 3.41 1.14
CA VAL A 111 35.92 2.26 1.30
C VAL A 111 36.51 1.81 -0.03
N CYS A 112 35.85 2.14 -1.15
CA CYS A 112 36.28 1.81 -2.50
C CYS A 112 37.22 2.85 -3.14
N LYS A 113 37.47 4.02 -2.52
CA LYS A 113 38.18 5.16 -3.13
C LYS A 113 39.58 4.80 -3.64
N ASN A 114 40.29 4.00 -2.87
CA ASN A 114 41.66 3.58 -3.15
C ASN A 114 41.74 2.12 -3.61
N VAL A 115 40.61 1.44 -3.76
CA VAL A 115 40.56 0.02 -4.12
C VAL A 115 40.62 -0.11 -5.64
N LYS A 116 41.67 -0.78 -6.13
CA LYS A 116 41.83 -1.05 -7.55
C LYS A 116 41.35 -2.46 -7.87
N CYS A 117 40.05 -2.60 -8.13
CA CYS A 117 39.43 -3.87 -8.51
C CYS A 117 39.71 -4.33 -9.95
N GLY A 118 40.76 -3.80 -10.61
CA GLY A 118 41.16 -4.23 -11.96
C GLY A 118 39.99 -4.25 -12.95
N ARG A 119 39.62 -5.45 -13.43
CA ARG A 119 38.47 -5.70 -14.32
C ARG A 119 37.27 -6.25 -13.53
N GLY A 120 36.86 -5.52 -12.50
CA GLY A 120 35.76 -5.85 -11.61
C GLY A 120 35.18 -4.59 -10.96
N SER A 121 34.07 -4.75 -10.23
CA SER A 121 33.41 -3.71 -9.44
C SER A 121 33.78 -3.85 -7.97
N CYS A 122 33.87 -2.72 -7.27
CA CYS A 122 33.98 -2.71 -5.82
C CYS A 122 32.58 -2.74 -5.21
N VAL A 123 32.32 -3.72 -4.34
CA VAL A 123 31.06 -3.85 -3.60
C VAL A 123 31.33 -3.68 -2.11
N VAL A 124 30.35 -3.13 -1.39
CA VAL A 124 30.44 -2.94 0.06
C VAL A 124 29.99 -4.21 0.78
N THR A 125 30.67 -4.57 1.85
CA THR A 125 30.36 -5.76 2.67
C THR A 125 30.25 -5.37 4.14
N SER A 126 29.54 -6.18 4.94
CA SER A 126 29.33 -5.96 6.37
C SER A 126 30.51 -6.40 7.26
N THR A 127 31.53 -7.00 6.67
CA THR A 127 32.70 -7.55 7.39
C THR A 127 33.98 -6.88 6.94
N ALA A 128 34.87 -6.55 7.89
CA ALA A 128 36.19 -5.98 7.59
C ALA A 128 36.92 -6.82 6.51
N PRO A 129 37.46 -6.19 5.44
CA PRO A 129 37.75 -4.76 5.27
C PRO A 129 36.58 -3.91 4.71
N PHE A 130 35.34 -4.40 4.79
CA PHE A 130 34.09 -3.75 4.37
C PHE A 130 33.96 -3.51 2.86
N TYR A 131 34.84 -4.15 2.07
CA TYR A 131 34.74 -4.17 0.62
C TYR A 131 35.22 -5.51 0.07
N GLU A 132 34.71 -5.85 -1.11
CA GLU A 132 35.21 -6.96 -1.94
C GLU A 132 35.23 -6.50 -3.41
N CYS A 133 36.19 -7.00 -4.20
CA CYS A 133 36.14 -6.83 -5.64
C CYS A 133 35.39 -7.98 -6.31
N LYS A 134 34.20 -7.70 -6.85
CA LYS A 134 33.48 -8.63 -7.71
C LYS A 134 34.06 -8.60 -9.10
N CYS A 135 34.75 -9.69 -9.44
CA CYS A 135 35.46 -9.78 -10.71
C CYS A 135 34.53 -10.15 -11.85
N LYS A 136 34.55 -9.35 -12.93
CA LYS A 136 33.89 -9.71 -14.17
C LYS A 136 34.65 -10.89 -14.77
N HIS A 137 33.98 -11.98 -15.12
CA HIS A 137 34.66 -13.12 -15.74
C HIS A 137 35.33 -12.67 -17.06
N PRO A 138 36.56 -13.13 -17.38
CA PRO A 138 37.34 -14.21 -16.76
C PRO A 138 38.27 -13.84 -15.62
N TYR A 139 38.16 -12.65 -15.06
CA TYR A 139 39.08 -12.22 -14.02
C TYR A 139 38.78 -12.89 -12.67
N LYS A 140 39.82 -13.19 -11.90
CA LYS A 140 39.72 -13.87 -10.60
C LYS A 140 39.92 -12.91 -9.43
N PRO A 141 39.25 -13.14 -8.28
CA PRO A 141 39.53 -12.45 -7.02
C PRO A 141 40.99 -12.63 -6.58
N PRO A 142 41.53 -11.75 -5.70
CA PRO A 142 40.84 -10.67 -5.00
C PRO A 142 40.86 -9.31 -5.72
N ASN A 143 41.70 -9.08 -6.74
CA ASN A 143 41.84 -7.76 -7.40
C ASN A 143 41.49 -7.74 -8.90
N CYS A 144 40.95 -8.85 -9.43
CA CYS A 144 40.49 -8.97 -10.82
C CYS A 144 41.53 -8.58 -11.89
N THR A 145 42.81 -8.85 -11.64
CA THR A 145 43.92 -8.59 -12.57
C THR A 145 44.29 -9.82 -13.40
N LYS A 146 44.11 -11.02 -12.84
CA LYS A 146 44.44 -12.29 -13.51
C LYS A 146 43.19 -12.88 -14.15
N ALA A 147 43.26 -13.19 -15.45
CA ALA A 147 42.18 -13.82 -16.20
C ALA A 147 42.38 -15.34 -16.31
N SER A 148 41.30 -16.09 -16.14
CA SER A 148 41.19 -17.52 -16.35
C SER A 148 39.99 -17.80 -17.24
N ARG A 149 40.25 -18.18 -18.50
CA ARG A 149 39.17 -18.35 -19.48
C ARG A 149 38.27 -19.54 -19.16
N CYS A 150 38.86 -20.70 -18.93
CA CYS A 150 38.13 -21.97 -18.75
C CYS A 150 38.72 -22.90 -17.67
N ARG A 151 39.58 -22.39 -16.76
CA ARG A 151 40.20 -23.23 -15.70
C ARG A 151 40.27 -22.52 -14.32
N PRO A 152 39.33 -22.78 -13.40
CA PRO A 152 38.24 -23.77 -13.51
C PRO A 152 37.19 -23.37 -14.56
N ASN A 153 36.38 -24.34 -15.00
CA ASN A 153 35.29 -24.09 -15.95
C ASN A 153 34.29 -23.11 -15.31
N PRO A 154 34.07 -21.91 -15.89
CA PRO A 154 33.16 -20.93 -15.33
C PRO A 154 31.69 -21.17 -15.67
N CYS A 155 31.41 -22.08 -16.60
CA CYS A 155 30.06 -22.38 -17.01
C CYS A 155 29.41 -23.31 -15.98
N GLN A 156 28.25 -22.90 -15.49
CA GLN A 156 27.40 -23.61 -14.54
C GLN A 156 26.56 -24.69 -15.25
N ASN A 157 25.87 -25.51 -14.46
CA ASN A 157 24.87 -26.48 -14.94
C ASN A 157 25.36 -27.42 -16.05
N GLY A 158 26.64 -27.83 -16.00
CA GLY A 158 27.23 -28.74 -16.99
C GLY A 158 27.63 -28.07 -18.33
N GLY A 159 27.59 -26.74 -18.41
CA GLY A 159 28.03 -26.00 -19.58
C GLY A 159 29.51 -26.20 -19.90
N SER A 160 29.85 -26.16 -21.19
CA SER A 160 31.22 -26.33 -21.67
C SER A 160 31.85 -24.99 -22.03
N CYS A 161 32.98 -24.65 -21.40
CA CYS A 161 33.70 -23.41 -21.70
C CYS A 161 34.53 -23.52 -22.97
N MET A 162 34.26 -22.63 -23.92
CA MET A 162 34.99 -22.47 -25.17
C MET A 162 35.82 -21.20 -25.13
N LYS A 163 37.08 -21.26 -25.58
CA LYS A 163 37.94 -20.09 -25.69
C LYS A 163 37.41 -19.18 -26.80
N GLY A 164 37.19 -17.90 -26.47
CA GLY A 164 36.76 -16.92 -27.46
C GLY A 164 37.90 -16.41 -28.33
N PRO A 165 37.61 -15.58 -29.35
CA PRO A 165 38.61 -15.09 -30.30
C PRO A 165 39.63 -14.13 -29.67
N LYS A 166 39.30 -13.44 -28.57
CA LYS A 166 40.22 -12.53 -27.87
C LYS A 166 40.92 -13.26 -26.72
N ARG A 167 42.13 -12.81 -26.36
CA ARG A 167 42.90 -13.34 -25.21
C ARG A 167 42.18 -13.22 -23.85
N SER A 168 41.09 -12.49 -23.76
CA SER A 168 40.29 -12.31 -22.55
C SER A 168 38.82 -12.72 -22.73
N SER A 169 38.42 -13.25 -23.89
CA SER A 169 37.05 -13.73 -24.09
C SER A 169 36.95 -15.24 -24.01
N PHE A 170 35.81 -15.70 -23.54
CA PHE A 170 35.38 -17.09 -23.48
C PHE A 170 33.86 -17.08 -23.68
N GLN A 171 33.30 -18.21 -24.07
CA GLN A 171 31.86 -18.38 -24.23
C GLN A 171 31.47 -19.73 -23.63
N CYS A 172 30.36 -19.75 -22.91
CA CYS A 172 29.78 -20.98 -22.43
C CYS A 172 28.85 -21.56 -23.49
N SER A 173 29.06 -22.83 -23.83
CA SER A 173 28.08 -23.64 -24.55
C SER A 173 27.15 -24.25 -23.52
N CYS A 174 25.91 -23.77 -23.47
CA CYS A 174 24.92 -24.20 -22.50
C CYS A 174 24.20 -25.47 -22.95
N PRO A 175 23.96 -26.43 -22.03
CA PRO A 175 23.12 -27.58 -22.31
C PRO A 175 21.70 -27.15 -22.62
N HIS A 176 20.92 -28.04 -23.25
CA HIS A 176 19.57 -27.73 -23.71
C HIS A 176 18.69 -27.14 -22.61
N GLY A 177 18.10 -25.98 -22.88
CA GLY A 177 17.20 -25.25 -21.97
C GLY A 177 17.89 -24.30 -20.99
N TYR A 178 19.20 -24.44 -20.73
CA TYR A 178 19.93 -23.48 -19.91
C TYR A 178 20.35 -22.26 -20.74
N SER A 179 20.38 -21.10 -20.11
CA SER A 179 20.75 -19.84 -20.75
C SER A 179 21.53 -18.93 -19.80
N GLY A 180 21.83 -17.71 -20.23
CA GLY A 180 22.71 -16.80 -19.50
C GLY A 180 24.16 -16.89 -19.97
N LYS A 181 25.01 -16.03 -19.42
CA LYS A 181 26.41 -15.87 -19.86
C LYS A 181 27.29 -17.03 -19.39
N PHE A 182 26.88 -17.66 -18.30
CA PHE A 182 27.51 -18.78 -17.62
C PHE A 182 26.60 -20.00 -17.55
N CYS A 183 25.50 -20.06 -18.29
CA CYS A 183 24.50 -21.14 -18.20
C CYS A 183 23.83 -21.24 -16.81
N GLU A 184 23.77 -20.11 -16.10
CA GLU A 184 23.20 -19.93 -14.77
C GLU A 184 21.67 -19.88 -14.77
N VAL A 185 21.05 -19.47 -15.89
CA VAL A 185 19.59 -19.35 -16.00
C VAL A 185 19.01 -20.70 -16.38
N GLU A 186 18.13 -21.22 -15.54
CA GLU A 186 17.49 -22.52 -15.73
C GLU A 186 16.38 -22.47 -16.80
N PRO A 187 16.02 -23.62 -17.41
CA PRO A 187 14.93 -23.68 -18.40
C PRO A 187 13.55 -23.27 -17.85
N ASN A 188 13.34 -23.44 -16.54
CA ASN A 188 12.10 -23.08 -15.85
C ASN A 188 12.19 -21.71 -15.17
N ASP A 189 13.30 -20.98 -15.37
CA ASP A 189 13.50 -19.63 -14.82
C ASP A 189 12.55 -18.65 -15.53
N CYS A 190 11.44 -18.35 -14.86
CA CYS A 190 10.40 -17.44 -15.31
C CYS A 190 9.76 -16.73 -14.13
N TYR A 191 9.14 -15.58 -14.37
CA TYR A 191 8.35 -14.86 -13.37
C TYR A 191 6.85 -15.02 -13.64
N GLN A 192 6.07 -15.07 -12.57
CA GLN A 192 4.61 -15.03 -12.58
C GLN A 192 4.15 -13.62 -12.20
N GLU A 193 2.94 -13.25 -12.62
CA GLU A 193 2.35 -11.94 -12.32
C GLU A 193 3.28 -10.78 -12.74
N ASP A 194 3.78 -10.03 -11.76
CA ASP A 194 4.72 -8.91 -11.86
C ASP A 194 6.15 -9.28 -11.41
N GLY A 195 6.35 -10.50 -10.90
CA GLY A 195 7.66 -11.00 -10.51
C GLY A 195 8.16 -10.51 -9.15
N GLU A 196 7.28 -10.05 -8.25
CA GLU A 196 7.63 -9.76 -6.85
C GLU A 196 8.32 -10.96 -6.17
N PHE A 197 7.82 -12.17 -6.41
CA PHE A 197 8.37 -13.42 -5.88
C PHE A 197 9.46 -14.04 -6.76
N TYR A 198 9.90 -13.35 -7.82
CA TYR A 198 10.93 -13.88 -8.71
C TYR A 198 12.26 -14.04 -7.98
N ARG A 199 12.81 -15.26 -7.98
CA ARG A 199 14.10 -15.60 -7.34
C ARG A 199 15.09 -16.29 -8.28
N GLY A 200 14.86 -16.19 -9.57
CA GLY A 200 15.76 -16.74 -10.59
C GLY A 200 17.09 -15.98 -10.70
N MET A 201 17.91 -16.42 -11.65
CA MET A 201 19.30 -16.00 -11.80
C MET A 201 19.54 -15.07 -13.00
N VAL A 202 18.48 -14.55 -13.63
CA VAL A 202 18.62 -13.56 -14.70
C VAL A 202 19.26 -12.29 -14.15
N SER A 203 20.29 -11.79 -14.82
CA SER A 203 21.07 -10.60 -14.42
C SER A 203 21.36 -9.66 -15.60
N VAL A 204 20.47 -9.63 -16.60
CA VAL A 204 20.62 -8.86 -17.83
C VAL A 204 19.31 -8.17 -18.19
N THR A 205 19.39 -6.91 -18.62
CA THR A 205 18.23 -6.11 -19.03
C THR A 205 17.66 -6.55 -20.37
N VAL A 206 16.46 -6.09 -20.73
CA VAL A 206 15.87 -6.30 -22.06
C VAL A 206 16.78 -5.77 -23.17
N GLU A 207 17.46 -4.62 -22.94
CA GLU A 207 18.42 -4.02 -23.87
C GLU A 207 19.79 -4.75 -23.89
N GLY A 208 20.00 -5.72 -22.99
CA GLY A 208 21.24 -6.50 -22.93
C GLY A 208 22.31 -5.92 -21.99
N GLU A 209 21.97 -4.94 -21.16
CA GLU A 209 22.88 -4.37 -20.17
C GLU A 209 23.06 -5.32 -18.98
N GLU A 210 24.28 -5.38 -18.43
CA GLU A 210 24.61 -6.24 -17.28
C GLU A 210 24.20 -5.53 -15.99
N CYS A 211 23.37 -6.19 -15.18
CA CYS A 211 22.93 -5.65 -13.90
C CYS A 211 24.11 -5.40 -12.95
N LEU A 212 24.02 -4.32 -12.19
CA LEU A 212 24.91 -4.03 -11.07
C LEU A 212 24.53 -4.91 -9.86
N ASP A 213 25.53 -5.30 -9.07
CA ASP A 213 25.29 -5.93 -7.77
C ASP A 213 24.51 -4.98 -6.86
N TRP A 214 23.53 -5.47 -6.13
CA TRP A 214 22.68 -4.63 -5.28
C TRP A 214 23.46 -3.92 -4.15
N ASN A 215 24.59 -4.48 -3.72
CA ASN A 215 25.54 -3.86 -2.78
C ASN A 215 26.71 -3.11 -3.46
N SER A 216 26.57 -2.79 -4.75
CA SER A 216 27.58 -2.02 -5.48
C SER A 216 27.79 -0.65 -4.86
N TYR A 217 29.05 -0.30 -4.59
CA TYR A 217 29.39 1.03 -4.07
C TYR A 217 28.86 2.16 -4.96
N PHE A 218 28.78 1.93 -6.28
CA PHE A 218 28.25 2.91 -7.23
C PHE A 218 26.76 3.21 -7.00
N ILE A 219 25.96 2.20 -6.63
CA ILE A 219 24.54 2.39 -6.27
C ILE A 219 24.46 3.19 -4.98
N LEU A 220 25.21 2.79 -3.95
CA LEU A 220 25.21 3.47 -2.65
C LEU A 220 25.62 4.95 -2.76
N GLN A 221 26.65 5.24 -3.56
CA GLN A 221 27.16 6.59 -3.75
C GLN A 221 26.20 7.51 -4.51
N LYS A 222 25.52 6.99 -5.54
CA LYS A 222 24.66 7.78 -6.43
C LYS A 222 23.18 7.76 -6.05
N GLY A 223 22.73 6.70 -5.38
CA GLY A 223 21.35 6.50 -4.93
C GLY A 223 21.08 7.00 -3.50
N GLY A 224 22.11 7.17 -2.67
CA GLY A 224 21.98 7.79 -1.34
C GLY A 224 21.40 6.89 -0.23
N ALA A 225 20.93 5.68 -0.56
CA ALA A 225 20.46 4.66 0.38
C ALA A 225 20.94 3.27 -0.07
N ASP A 226 21.13 2.35 0.87
CA ASP A 226 21.50 0.96 0.57
C ASP A 226 20.28 0.15 0.14
N PRO A 227 20.21 -0.36 -1.10
CA PRO A 227 19.08 -1.19 -1.55
C PRO A 227 18.83 -2.42 -0.67
N ILE A 228 19.86 -3.02 -0.06
CA ILE A 228 19.67 -4.18 0.83
C ILE A 228 18.87 -3.77 2.08
N THR A 229 19.07 -2.54 2.58
CA THR A 229 18.34 -2.03 3.75
C THR A 229 17.14 -1.16 3.38
N GLY A 230 17.09 -0.67 2.15
CA GLY A 230 16.06 0.21 1.60
C GLY A 230 14.78 -0.51 1.19
N TYR A 231 14.85 -1.84 1.06
CA TYR A 231 13.69 -2.72 0.87
C TYR A 231 13.56 -3.72 2.04
N PRO A 232 13.30 -3.24 3.26
CA PRO A 232 13.27 -4.10 4.45
C PRO A 232 12.15 -5.14 4.33
N GLY A 233 12.49 -6.42 4.40
CA GLY A 233 11.53 -7.54 4.30
C GLY A 233 11.41 -8.17 2.92
N PHE A 234 12.05 -7.61 1.88
CA PHE A 234 12.17 -8.27 0.59
C PHE A 234 13.27 -9.34 0.64
N ASP A 235 12.88 -10.60 0.88
CA ASP A 235 13.79 -11.75 0.88
C ASP A 235 14.24 -12.08 -0.55
N GLY A 236 15.18 -11.31 -1.12
CA GLY A 236 15.64 -11.53 -2.49
C GLY A 236 16.71 -10.56 -3.00
N ILE A 237 16.97 -9.45 -2.30
CA ILE A 237 18.09 -8.56 -2.58
C ILE A 237 19.26 -8.98 -1.69
N GLY A 238 20.46 -9.05 -2.25
CA GLY A 238 21.66 -9.51 -1.54
C GLY A 238 22.93 -9.19 -2.31
N PRO A 239 24.08 -9.78 -1.94
CA PRO A 239 25.38 -9.55 -2.58
C PRO A 239 25.48 -10.28 -3.95
N HIS A 240 24.55 -9.98 -4.84
CA HIS A 240 24.43 -10.49 -6.21
C HIS A 240 23.82 -9.41 -7.11
N ASN A 241 23.77 -9.66 -8.42
CA ASN A 241 23.20 -8.75 -9.41
C ASN A 241 21.95 -9.31 -10.12
N TYR A 242 21.31 -10.33 -9.55
CA TYR A 242 20.08 -10.90 -10.13
C TYR A 242 18.91 -9.91 -10.07
N CYS A 243 18.08 -9.93 -11.10
CA CYS A 243 16.89 -9.11 -11.26
C CYS A 243 15.85 -9.41 -10.20
N ARG A 244 15.22 -8.38 -9.65
CA ARG A 244 14.21 -8.47 -8.59
C ARG A 244 13.13 -7.43 -8.84
N ASN A 245 11.98 -7.61 -8.20
CA ASN A 245 10.91 -6.62 -8.18
C ASN A 245 10.55 -6.29 -6.72
N PRO A 246 11.40 -5.52 -6.02
CA PRO A 246 11.21 -5.23 -4.60
C PRO A 246 10.15 -4.17 -4.31
N ASP A 247 9.71 -3.43 -5.32
CA ASP A 247 8.81 -2.29 -5.26
C ASP A 247 7.43 -2.55 -5.93
N GLY A 248 7.22 -3.75 -6.47
CA GLY A 248 5.95 -4.14 -7.08
C GLY A 248 5.65 -3.42 -8.40
N ASP A 249 6.69 -3.14 -9.19
CA ASP A 249 6.59 -2.63 -10.56
C ASP A 249 6.11 -3.73 -11.53
N ASP A 250 5.90 -3.45 -12.82
CA ASP A 250 5.24 -4.37 -13.77
C ASP A 250 6.02 -5.67 -14.06
N GLN A 251 7.35 -5.69 -13.83
CA GLN A 251 8.21 -6.86 -13.99
C GLN A 251 9.56 -6.71 -13.25
N PRO A 252 10.34 -7.80 -13.07
CA PRO A 252 11.66 -7.72 -12.45
C PRO A 252 12.61 -6.77 -13.19
N TRP A 253 13.36 -5.99 -12.43
CA TRP A 253 14.32 -4.99 -12.91
C TRP A 253 15.63 -5.05 -12.12
N CYS A 254 16.61 -4.25 -12.57
CA CYS A 254 17.88 -4.08 -11.86
C CYS A 254 18.50 -2.70 -12.15
N TYR A 255 19.47 -2.29 -11.32
CA TYR A 255 20.28 -1.11 -11.59
C TYR A 255 21.35 -1.38 -12.64
N ILE A 256 21.64 -0.37 -13.46
CA ILE A 256 22.69 -0.37 -14.47
C ILE A 256 23.54 0.90 -14.41
N ASN A 257 24.77 0.81 -14.92
CA ASN A 257 25.64 1.95 -15.12
C ASN A 257 25.64 2.34 -16.60
N LYS A 258 24.83 3.34 -16.98
CA LYS A 258 24.76 3.85 -18.35
C LYS A 258 25.68 5.07 -18.46
N ASN A 259 26.90 4.84 -18.96
CA ASN A 259 27.93 5.88 -19.17
C ASN A 259 28.31 6.71 -17.94
N GLY A 260 28.41 6.08 -16.76
CA GLY A 260 28.76 6.77 -15.50
C GLY A 260 27.55 7.32 -14.75
N THR A 261 26.34 7.13 -15.28
CA THR A 261 25.07 7.51 -14.64
C THR A 261 24.35 6.27 -14.13
N LEU A 262 23.90 6.32 -12.88
CA LEU A 262 23.05 5.29 -12.30
C LEU A 262 21.65 5.38 -12.92
N LYS A 263 21.20 4.27 -13.51
CA LYS A 263 19.83 4.10 -14.03
C LYS A 263 19.30 2.73 -13.58
N TRP A 264 18.03 2.47 -13.80
CA TRP A 264 17.42 1.16 -13.67
C TRP A 264 16.71 0.81 -14.98
N GLU A 265 16.61 -0.48 -15.29
CA GLU A 265 15.94 -0.99 -16.47
C GLU A 265 15.32 -2.36 -16.20
N TYR A 266 14.25 -2.67 -16.94
CA TYR A 266 13.60 -3.96 -16.88
C TYR A 266 14.47 -5.11 -17.36
N CYS A 267 14.33 -6.24 -16.68
CA CYS A 267 15.10 -7.43 -16.98
C CYS A 267 14.47 -8.32 -18.04
N LYS A 268 15.33 -9.03 -18.78
CA LYS A 268 14.92 -10.04 -19.76
C LYS A 268 14.52 -11.35 -19.08
N VAL A 269 13.61 -11.30 -18.12
CA VAL A 269 13.04 -12.48 -17.48
C VAL A 269 11.85 -12.94 -18.32
N ARG A 270 11.75 -14.24 -18.59
CA ARG A 270 10.60 -14.79 -19.31
C ARG A 270 9.38 -14.79 -18.38
N LYS A 271 8.22 -14.35 -18.86
CA LYS A 271 6.96 -14.57 -18.15
C LYS A 271 6.52 -16.02 -18.30
N CYS A 272 6.16 -16.69 -17.21
CA CYS A 272 5.75 -18.08 -17.27
C CYS A 272 4.54 -18.22 -18.21
N SER A 273 4.67 -19.03 -19.27
CA SER A 273 3.58 -19.28 -20.19
C SER A 273 2.54 -20.12 -19.47
N GLY A 274 1.39 -19.53 -19.14
CA GLY A 274 0.23 -20.28 -18.68
C GLY A 274 -0.26 -21.19 -19.80
N ALA A 275 0.25 -22.42 -19.87
CA ALA A 275 -0.43 -23.53 -20.53
C ALA A 275 -1.09 -24.38 -19.46
N PRO A 276 -2.28 -24.95 -19.71
CA PRO A 276 -2.98 -25.77 -18.73
C PRO A 276 -2.12 -27.00 -18.45
N ALA A 277 -1.44 -26.99 -17.32
CA ALA A 277 -0.86 -28.20 -16.77
C ALA A 277 -2.03 -29.09 -16.39
N THR A 278 -2.35 -30.05 -17.26
CA THR A 278 -2.91 -31.32 -16.79
C THR A 278 -1.99 -31.79 -15.67
N PRO A 279 -2.51 -32.01 -14.45
CA PRO A 279 -1.67 -32.22 -13.28
C PRO A 279 -0.74 -33.43 -13.53
N PRO A 280 0.58 -33.32 -13.28
CA PRO A 280 1.45 -34.47 -13.34
C PRO A 280 1.00 -35.47 -12.28
N THR A 281 0.74 -36.70 -12.71
CA THR A 281 0.51 -37.85 -11.85
C THR A 281 1.78 -38.05 -11.02
N ILE A 282 1.76 -37.58 -9.78
CA ILE A 282 2.77 -37.93 -8.79
C ILE A 282 2.51 -39.39 -8.44
N HIS A 283 3.46 -40.26 -8.79
CA HIS A 283 3.56 -41.57 -8.16
C HIS A 283 3.84 -41.35 -6.68
N GLU A 284 2.81 -41.53 -5.86
CA GLU A 284 2.92 -41.59 -4.40
C GLU A 284 3.85 -42.75 -4.04
N ILE A 285 4.96 -42.43 -3.37
CA ILE A 285 5.60 -43.41 -2.49
C ILE A 285 4.82 -43.36 -1.19
N ASP A 286 4.04 -44.42 -1.02
CA ASP A 286 3.32 -44.89 0.16
C ASP A 286 3.98 -44.49 1.50
N PRO A 287 3.25 -43.76 2.36
CA PRO A 287 3.31 -43.97 3.78
C PRO A 287 1.99 -44.57 4.25
N THR A 288 2.08 -45.84 4.66
CA THR A 288 1.27 -46.58 5.64
C THR A 288 0.03 -45.84 6.20
N PRO A 289 -1.16 -46.46 6.18
CA PRO A 289 -2.43 -45.77 6.39
C PRO A 289 -2.59 -45.25 7.81
N ALA A 290 -2.54 -43.93 7.96
CA ALA A 290 -3.24 -43.23 9.04
C ALA A 290 -4.72 -43.12 8.67
N LYS A 291 -5.58 -43.26 9.68
CA LYS A 291 -7.04 -43.25 9.62
C LYS A 291 -7.61 -42.07 8.79
N PRO A 292 -8.83 -42.21 8.25
CA PRO A 292 -9.52 -41.10 7.58
C PRO A 292 -9.85 -40.02 8.62
N ASP A 293 -9.09 -38.93 8.60
CA ASP A 293 -9.41 -37.72 9.33
C ASP A 293 -10.63 -37.04 8.69
N VAL A 294 -11.58 -36.69 9.54
CA VAL A 294 -12.77 -35.89 9.24
C VAL A 294 -12.33 -34.58 8.55
N PRO A 295 -13.01 -34.08 7.50
CA PRO A 295 -12.67 -32.81 6.89
C PRO A 295 -12.67 -31.70 7.94
N ALA A 296 -11.54 -30.98 8.07
CA ALA A 296 -11.44 -29.85 8.97
C ALA A 296 -12.57 -28.83 8.68
N ALA A 297 -13.27 -28.37 9.71
CA ALA A 297 -14.36 -27.41 9.55
C ALA A 297 -13.83 -26.09 8.95
N GLN A 298 -14.40 -25.67 7.81
CA GLN A 298 -14.13 -24.35 7.22
C GLN A 298 -14.55 -23.25 8.19
N PHE A 299 -13.80 -22.15 8.21
CA PHE A 299 -13.94 -20.99 9.09
C PHE A 299 -13.84 -21.31 10.59
N SER A 300 -13.11 -22.38 10.95
CA SER A 300 -12.89 -22.75 12.36
C SER A 300 -12.06 -21.74 13.17
N GLN A 301 -11.41 -20.77 12.51
CA GLN A 301 -10.65 -19.70 13.15
C GLN A 301 -10.90 -18.36 12.42
N CYS A 302 -11.33 -17.34 13.17
CA CYS A 302 -11.45 -15.97 12.68
C CYS A 302 -10.16 -15.16 12.92
N GLY A 303 -9.99 -14.05 12.21
CA GLY A 303 -8.99 -13.02 12.47
C GLY A 303 -7.54 -13.46 12.28
N ARG A 304 -7.31 -14.61 11.63
CA ARG A 304 -5.99 -15.21 11.42
C ARG A 304 -5.69 -15.29 9.93
N PRO A 305 -5.14 -14.23 9.31
CA PRO A 305 -4.65 -14.34 7.94
C PRO A 305 -3.54 -15.39 7.91
N GLN A 306 -3.40 -16.12 6.79
CA GLN A 306 -2.25 -17.00 6.65
C GLN A 306 -0.97 -16.14 6.71
N PRO A 307 0.11 -16.63 7.35
CA PRO A 307 1.31 -15.85 7.54
C PRO A 307 1.92 -15.54 6.16
N VAL A 308 1.71 -14.32 5.72
CA VAL A 308 2.50 -13.69 4.66
C VAL A 308 3.44 -12.73 5.38
N ARG A 309 4.74 -12.84 5.13
CA ARG A 309 5.74 -11.98 5.76
C ARG A 309 5.55 -10.55 5.24
N TYR A 310 5.04 -9.64 6.07
CA TYR A 310 5.07 -8.21 5.79
C TYR A 310 5.77 -7.45 6.93
N ALA A 311 6.69 -6.56 6.55
CA ALA A 311 7.35 -5.60 7.42
C ALA A 311 6.73 -4.20 7.21
N ARG A 312 6.76 -3.37 8.27
CA ARG A 312 6.10 -2.07 8.42
C ARG A 312 6.67 -1.00 7.47
N ILE A 313 5.83 -0.31 6.68
CA ILE A 313 6.18 0.94 5.98
C ILE A 313 4.93 1.89 5.94
N PHE A 314 5.14 3.21 5.91
CA PHE A 314 4.16 4.29 6.14
C PHE A 314 3.49 4.81 4.84
N GLY A 315 2.20 5.21 4.91
CA GLY A 315 1.60 6.17 3.96
C GLY A 315 0.41 5.73 3.08
N GLY A 316 -0.28 4.64 3.41
CA GLY A 316 -1.33 4.10 2.52
C GLY A 316 -0.70 3.28 1.40
N MET A 317 -0.80 1.95 1.46
CA MET A 317 -0.09 1.03 0.57
C MET A 317 -1.07 0.16 -0.20
N LYS A 318 -0.67 -0.28 -1.42
CA LYS A 318 -1.38 -1.35 -2.13
C LYS A 318 -1.35 -2.62 -1.29
N SER A 319 -2.52 -3.17 -0.97
CA SER A 319 -2.65 -4.40 -0.21
C SER A 319 -2.45 -5.62 -1.13
N PRO A 320 -1.52 -6.52 -0.80
CA PRO A 320 -1.33 -7.75 -1.56
C PRO A 320 -2.47 -8.75 -1.32
N PRO A 321 -2.72 -9.68 -2.25
CA PRO A 321 -3.78 -10.68 -2.12
C PRO A 321 -3.68 -11.48 -0.81
N GLY A 322 -4.76 -11.46 -0.02
CA GLY A 322 -4.85 -12.18 1.25
C GLY A 322 -4.22 -11.47 2.46
N ALA A 323 -3.76 -10.21 2.32
CA ALA A 323 -3.38 -9.38 3.47
C ALA A 323 -4.58 -9.10 4.39
N HIS A 324 -5.73 -8.77 3.80
CA HIS A 324 -7.00 -8.50 4.48
C HIS A 324 -8.08 -9.47 3.98
N PRO A 325 -8.01 -10.76 4.34
CA PRO A 325 -8.83 -11.81 3.71
C PRO A 325 -10.32 -11.75 4.08
N TRP A 326 -10.69 -10.87 5.00
CA TRP A 326 -12.07 -10.55 5.38
C TRP A 326 -12.64 -9.34 4.62
N GLN A 327 -11.81 -8.65 3.83
CA GLN A 327 -12.26 -7.51 3.03
C GLN A 327 -13.32 -7.95 2.02
N VAL A 328 -14.40 -7.18 1.95
CA VAL A 328 -15.47 -7.36 0.97
C VAL A 328 -15.55 -6.12 0.09
N SER A 329 -15.78 -6.33 -1.20
CA SER A 329 -16.27 -5.31 -2.13
C SER A 329 -17.77 -5.51 -2.33
N LEU A 330 -18.59 -4.59 -1.81
CA LEU A 330 -20.03 -4.55 -2.04
C LEU A 330 -20.29 -3.85 -3.37
N GLN A 331 -20.88 -4.58 -4.31
CA GLN A 331 -21.17 -4.09 -5.65
C GLN A 331 -22.68 -4.04 -5.91
N THR A 332 -23.11 -3.04 -6.68
CA THR A 332 -24.52 -2.85 -6.99
C THR A 332 -24.76 -2.65 -8.48
N ARG A 333 -25.99 -2.96 -8.91
CA ARG A 333 -26.53 -2.56 -10.21
C ARG A 333 -28.01 -2.22 -10.10
N SER A 334 -28.54 -1.42 -11.02
CA SER A 334 -29.98 -1.14 -11.06
C SER A 334 -30.79 -2.42 -11.23
N LYS A 335 -31.86 -2.58 -10.45
CA LYS A 335 -32.69 -3.78 -10.46
C LYS A 335 -33.29 -4.04 -11.85
N GLY A 336 -33.13 -5.26 -12.37
CA GLY A 336 -33.58 -5.63 -13.71
C GLY A 336 -32.73 -5.08 -14.87
N SER A 337 -31.60 -4.43 -14.60
CA SER A 337 -30.61 -4.04 -15.61
C SER A 337 -29.69 -5.20 -15.98
N SER A 338 -29.28 -5.26 -17.24
CA SER A 338 -28.21 -6.15 -17.73
C SER A 338 -26.81 -5.52 -17.65
N GLY A 339 -26.69 -4.31 -17.08
CA GLY A 339 -25.41 -3.63 -16.89
C GLY A 339 -24.50 -4.33 -15.86
N PRO A 340 -23.20 -3.98 -15.85
CA PRO A 340 -22.25 -4.53 -14.90
C PRO A 340 -22.57 -4.09 -13.47
N PHE A 341 -22.17 -4.93 -12.50
CA PHE A 341 -22.12 -4.52 -11.10
C PHE A 341 -20.91 -3.60 -10.91
N ASN A 342 -21.10 -2.52 -10.15
CA ASN A 342 -20.02 -1.58 -9.84
C ASN A 342 -19.77 -1.56 -8.34
N HIS A 343 -18.51 -1.45 -7.95
CA HIS A 343 -18.13 -1.23 -6.56
C HIS A 343 -18.79 0.04 -6.02
N MET A 344 -19.32 -0.07 -4.80
CA MET A 344 -20.03 1.02 -4.13
C MET A 344 -19.53 1.23 -2.70
N CYS A 345 -19.35 0.14 -1.96
CA CYS A 345 -18.92 0.17 -0.57
C CYS A 345 -17.98 -1.01 -0.27
N GLY A 346 -17.25 -0.91 0.82
CA GLY A 346 -16.60 -2.03 1.49
C GLY A 346 -17.57 -2.88 2.33
N GLY A 347 -17.03 -3.94 2.90
CA GLY A 347 -17.69 -4.78 3.90
C GLY A 347 -16.67 -5.68 4.60
N ILE A 348 -17.14 -6.45 5.57
CA ILE A 348 -16.32 -7.36 6.37
C ILE A 348 -16.97 -8.73 6.48
N LEU A 349 -16.29 -9.79 6.05
CA LEU A 349 -16.76 -11.16 6.23
C LEU A 349 -16.61 -11.60 7.70
N LEU A 350 -17.73 -11.92 8.36
CA LEU A 350 -17.76 -12.38 9.75
C LEU A 350 -17.97 -13.89 9.86
N GLU A 351 -18.82 -14.44 8.99
CA GLU A 351 -19.08 -15.87 8.83
C GLU A 351 -19.23 -16.19 7.34
N SER A 352 -19.18 -17.47 6.96
CA SER A 352 -19.30 -17.90 5.54
C SER A 352 -20.48 -17.23 4.81
N CYS A 353 -21.60 -16.99 5.49
CA CYS A 353 -22.83 -16.43 4.92
C CYS A 353 -23.18 -15.02 5.41
N TRP A 354 -22.30 -14.36 6.19
CA TRP A 354 -22.62 -13.08 6.82
C TRP A 354 -21.50 -12.05 6.63
N VAL A 355 -21.88 -10.91 6.05
CA VAL A 355 -21.01 -9.74 5.85
C VAL A 355 -21.56 -8.56 6.65
N LEU A 356 -20.67 -7.85 7.35
CA LEU A 356 -20.95 -6.59 8.01
C LEU A 356 -20.61 -5.43 7.05
N THR A 357 -21.41 -4.37 7.06
CA THR A 357 -21.14 -3.13 6.30
C THR A 357 -21.84 -1.94 6.97
N ALA A 358 -21.76 -0.75 6.38
CA ALA A 358 -22.46 0.44 6.87
C ALA A 358 -23.93 0.44 6.42
N ALA A 359 -24.82 1.03 7.23
CA ALA A 359 -26.24 1.11 6.90
C ALA A 359 -26.51 2.05 5.71
N HIS A 360 -25.77 3.14 5.58
CA HIS A 360 -25.90 4.08 4.46
C HIS A 360 -25.54 3.44 3.10
N CYS A 361 -24.83 2.30 3.09
CA CYS A 361 -24.56 1.54 1.88
C CYS A 361 -25.78 0.73 1.39
N ILE A 362 -26.84 0.61 2.19
CA ILE A 362 -28.02 -0.19 1.83
C ILE A 362 -29.03 0.67 1.08
N ILE A 363 -29.01 0.56 -0.26
CA ILE A 363 -29.85 1.35 -1.16
C ILE A 363 -31.04 0.51 -1.66
N SER A 364 -32.21 1.12 -1.77
CA SER A 364 -33.39 0.48 -2.37
C SER A 364 -33.37 0.54 -3.90
N GLY A 365 -33.95 -0.46 -4.57
CA GLY A 365 -34.09 -0.48 -6.04
C GLY A 365 -32.85 -0.95 -6.80
N VAL A 366 -31.86 -1.49 -6.10
CA VAL A 366 -30.66 -2.10 -6.68
C VAL A 366 -30.59 -3.60 -6.39
N GLU A 367 -29.85 -4.33 -7.21
CA GLU A 367 -29.36 -5.67 -6.91
C GLU A 367 -27.96 -5.55 -6.30
N MET A 368 -27.66 -6.40 -5.32
CA MET A 368 -26.40 -6.38 -4.57
C MET A 368 -25.68 -7.72 -4.69
N GLN A 369 -24.36 -7.66 -4.82
CA GLN A 369 -23.47 -8.80 -4.70
C GLN A 369 -22.22 -8.41 -3.92
N VAL A 370 -21.55 -9.39 -3.34
CA VAL A 370 -20.25 -9.22 -2.71
C VAL A 370 -19.17 -9.90 -3.54
N VAL A 371 -18.00 -9.29 -3.60
CA VAL A 371 -16.77 -9.89 -4.12
C VAL A 371 -15.78 -10.02 -2.97
N LEU A 372 -15.29 -11.24 -2.76
CA LEU A 372 -14.34 -11.63 -1.72
C LEU A 372 -13.02 -12.08 -2.35
N GLY A 373 -11.90 -11.81 -1.65
CA GLY A 373 -10.56 -12.27 -2.04
C GLY A 373 -9.84 -11.37 -3.04
N GLY A 374 -10.58 -10.70 -3.92
CA GLY A 374 -10.05 -9.76 -4.91
C GLY A 374 -9.35 -8.55 -4.31
N VAL A 375 -8.29 -8.08 -4.98
CA VAL A 375 -7.59 -6.82 -4.68
C VAL A 375 -7.74 -5.80 -5.80
N ASP A 376 -8.11 -6.19 -7.02
CA ASP A 376 -8.36 -5.29 -8.15
C ASP A 376 -9.84 -5.27 -8.55
N ILE A 377 -10.56 -4.18 -8.30
CA ILE A 377 -12.01 -4.11 -8.58
C ILE A 377 -12.36 -4.05 -10.06
N GLU A 378 -11.40 -3.81 -10.95
CA GLU A 378 -11.63 -3.80 -12.41
C GLU A 378 -11.27 -5.12 -13.09
N LYS A 379 -10.61 -6.04 -12.39
CA LYS A 379 -10.18 -7.32 -12.94
C LYS A 379 -10.88 -8.47 -12.24
N ASP A 380 -11.31 -9.45 -13.01
CA ASP A 380 -11.78 -10.73 -12.48
C ASP A 380 -10.53 -11.56 -12.13
N GLU A 381 -10.20 -11.64 -10.84
CA GLU A 381 -9.02 -12.35 -10.35
C GLU A 381 -9.35 -13.82 -10.05
N ILE A 382 -8.38 -14.72 -10.21
CA ILE A 382 -8.65 -16.18 -10.17
C ILE A 382 -9.17 -16.67 -8.80
N TYR A 383 -8.97 -15.86 -7.76
CA TYR A 383 -9.31 -16.14 -6.38
C TYR A 383 -10.57 -15.39 -5.92
N ASP A 384 -11.22 -14.66 -6.82
CA ASP A 384 -12.45 -13.94 -6.53
C ASP A 384 -13.61 -14.89 -6.26
N GLN A 385 -14.39 -14.57 -5.24
CA GLN A 385 -15.67 -15.21 -5.00
C GLN A 385 -16.76 -14.16 -5.08
N VAL A 386 -17.54 -14.23 -6.16
CA VAL A 386 -18.70 -13.37 -6.40
C VAL A 386 -19.95 -14.06 -5.88
N ILE A 387 -20.59 -13.47 -4.87
CA ILE A 387 -21.73 -14.08 -4.18
C ILE A 387 -22.90 -13.09 -4.13
N PRO A 388 -24.10 -13.44 -4.63
CA PRO A 388 -25.27 -12.58 -4.51
C PRO A 388 -25.68 -12.36 -3.06
N VAL A 389 -26.14 -11.15 -2.74
CA VAL A 389 -26.76 -10.85 -1.45
C VAL A 389 -28.22 -11.32 -1.48
N GLU A 390 -28.60 -12.16 -0.52
CA GLU A 390 -29.97 -12.66 -0.36
C GLU A 390 -30.84 -11.68 0.44
N LYS A 391 -30.29 -11.12 1.52
CA LYS A 391 -31.00 -10.19 2.41
C LYS A 391 -30.04 -9.15 2.98
N ALA A 392 -30.48 -7.90 3.04
CA ALA A 392 -29.79 -6.83 3.76
C ALA A 392 -30.64 -6.43 4.97
N ILE A 393 -29.99 -6.28 6.13
CA ILE A 393 -30.61 -5.97 7.43
C ILE A 393 -29.92 -4.71 7.95
N VAL A 394 -30.65 -3.59 7.93
CA VAL A 394 -30.20 -2.32 8.51
C VAL A 394 -30.56 -2.31 9.99
N HIS A 395 -29.65 -1.81 10.84
CA HIS A 395 -29.91 -1.65 12.27
C HIS A 395 -31.16 -0.78 12.51
N GLU A 396 -32.04 -1.21 13.42
CA GLU A 396 -33.38 -0.65 13.59
C GLU A 396 -33.37 0.83 14.02
N ASN A 397 -32.30 1.22 14.73
CA ASN A 397 -32.08 2.58 15.21
C ASN A 397 -31.16 3.41 14.30
N TYR A 398 -30.88 2.98 13.06
CA TYR A 398 -30.11 3.77 12.11
C TYR A 398 -30.78 5.12 11.87
N LYS A 399 -30.01 6.20 11.98
CA LYS A 399 -30.49 7.57 11.80
C LYS A 399 -29.45 8.43 11.11
N GLU A 400 -29.83 8.99 9.98
CA GLU A 400 -29.05 9.97 9.24
C GLU A 400 -29.48 11.40 9.58
N THR A 401 -28.51 12.28 9.78
CA THR A 401 -28.72 13.71 10.00
C THR A 401 -27.81 14.51 9.08
N ALA A 402 -28.01 15.83 8.98
CA ALA A 402 -27.14 16.70 8.19
C ALA A 402 -25.67 16.74 8.66
N PHE A 403 -25.37 16.22 9.86
CA PHE A 403 -24.05 16.36 10.49
C PHE A 403 -23.40 15.02 10.88
N ALA A 404 -24.17 13.95 11.02
CA ALA A 404 -23.67 12.67 11.51
C ALA A 404 -24.60 11.48 11.16
N LEU A 405 -24.01 10.29 11.06
CA LEU A 405 -24.71 9.01 10.87
C LEU A 405 -24.68 8.19 12.17
N TYR A 406 -25.84 7.95 12.77
CA TYR A 406 -26.00 7.23 14.04
C TYR A 406 -26.42 5.78 13.80
N ASN A 407 -25.84 4.86 14.56
CA ASN A 407 -26.05 3.41 14.40
C ASN A 407 -25.88 2.95 12.94
N ASP A 408 -24.86 3.48 12.26
CA ASP A 408 -24.59 3.25 10.84
C ASP A 408 -23.96 1.87 10.58
N ILE A 409 -24.76 0.82 10.79
CA ILE A 409 -24.32 -0.57 10.69
C ILE A 409 -25.42 -1.44 10.07
N ALA A 410 -25.02 -2.37 9.20
CA ALA A 410 -25.91 -3.31 8.53
C ALA A 410 -25.26 -4.68 8.34
N MET A 411 -26.10 -5.71 8.27
CA MET A 411 -25.72 -7.10 7.99
C MET A 411 -26.25 -7.55 6.63
N LEU A 412 -25.42 -8.22 5.85
CA LEU A 412 -25.76 -8.84 4.58
C LEU A 412 -25.72 -10.36 4.74
N GLN A 413 -26.84 -11.01 4.46
CA GLN A 413 -26.94 -12.45 4.32
C GLN A 413 -26.63 -12.84 2.88
N LEU A 414 -25.64 -13.71 2.71
CA LEU A 414 -25.18 -14.16 1.39
C LEU A 414 -25.99 -15.37 0.92
N LYS A 415 -26.17 -15.48 -0.39
CA LYS A 415 -26.82 -16.63 -1.00
C LYS A 415 -25.91 -17.85 -0.94
N VAL A 416 -26.48 -19.01 -0.56
CA VAL A 416 -25.76 -20.29 -0.57
C VAL A 416 -25.41 -20.68 -2.02
N MET A 417 -24.11 -20.80 -2.30
CA MET A 417 -23.58 -21.18 -3.61
C MET A 417 -23.18 -22.66 -3.66
N ASP A 418 -22.60 -23.20 -2.58
CA ASP A 418 -22.15 -24.58 -2.47
C ASP A 418 -22.43 -25.13 -1.06
N ARG A 419 -23.48 -25.95 -0.90
CA ARG A 419 -23.95 -26.37 0.44
C ARG A 419 -22.83 -27.07 1.24
N PRO A 420 -22.63 -26.74 2.54
CA PRO A 420 -23.42 -25.84 3.38
C PRO A 420 -22.91 -24.38 3.43
N TYR A 421 -21.98 -23.97 2.56
CA TYR A 421 -21.28 -22.70 2.65
C TYR A 421 -21.79 -21.67 1.61
N CYS A 422 -21.70 -20.39 1.96
CA CYS A 422 -21.90 -19.30 0.99
C CYS A 422 -20.54 -18.90 0.40
N ALA A 423 -19.66 -18.35 1.24
CA ALA A 423 -18.25 -18.16 0.92
C ALA A 423 -17.43 -19.42 1.27
N LYS A 424 -16.44 -19.74 0.43
CA LYS A 424 -15.49 -20.84 0.62
C LYS A 424 -14.21 -20.32 1.27
N GLU A 425 -13.77 -20.96 2.35
CA GLU A 425 -12.53 -20.53 3.01
C GLU A 425 -11.32 -20.81 2.09
N THR A 426 -10.47 -19.80 1.91
CA THR A 426 -9.20 -19.92 1.20
C THR A 426 -8.11 -19.11 1.92
N ARG A 427 -6.89 -19.05 1.37
CA ARG A 427 -5.88 -18.12 1.87
C ARG A 427 -6.24 -16.64 1.64
N TYR A 428 -7.15 -16.36 0.71
CA TYR A 428 -7.58 -15.01 0.33
C TYR A 428 -8.94 -14.63 0.94
N VAL A 429 -9.71 -15.63 1.39
CA VAL A 429 -11.06 -15.46 1.95
C VAL A 429 -11.13 -16.11 3.32
N LYS A 430 -11.15 -15.29 4.37
CA LYS A 430 -11.25 -15.69 5.78
C LYS A 430 -12.12 -14.70 6.54
N THR A 431 -12.60 -15.09 7.71
CA THR A 431 -13.43 -14.22 8.54
C THR A 431 -12.60 -13.36 9.48
N ALA A 432 -13.10 -12.18 9.83
CA ALA A 432 -12.56 -11.36 10.93
C ALA A 432 -13.23 -11.71 12.25
N CYS A 433 -12.57 -11.47 13.38
CA CYS A 433 -13.19 -11.71 14.69
C CYS A 433 -13.99 -10.51 15.19
N LEU A 434 -15.07 -10.77 15.93
CA LEU A 434 -15.75 -9.77 16.74
C LEU A 434 -14.99 -9.52 18.06
N PRO A 435 -14.93 -8.27 18.53
CA PRO A 435 -14.20 -7.92 19.74
C PRO A 435 -14.95 -8.46 20.97
N ASN A 436 -14.24 -9.18 21.83
CA ASN A 436 -14.78 -9.68 23.10
C ASN A 436 -14.48 -8.73 24.28
N GLN A 437 -13.64 -7.72 24.05
CA GLN A 437 -13.15 -6.77 25.04
C GLN A 437 -12.83 -5.44 24.32
N PRO A 438 -12.99 -4.29 24.99
CA PRO A 438 -12.66 -3.00 24.41
C PRO A 438 -11.15 -2.89 24.09
N PHE A 439 -10.83 -2.03 23.13
CA PHE A 439 -9.46 -1.63 22.83
C PHE A 439 -9.20 -0.24 23.41
N ASN A 440 -7.98 0.00 23.87
CA ASN A 440 -7.60 1.27 24.49
C ASN A 440 -7.41 2.36 23.44
N SER A 441 -7.63 3.61 23.82
CA SER A 441 -7.25 4.76 22.98
C SER A 441 -5.74 4.73 22.70
N GLY A 442 -5.34 5.14 21.50
CA GLY A 442 -3.97 5.04 21.01
C GLY A 442 -3.58 3.66 20.48
N THR A 443 -4.48 2.66 20.49
CA THR A 443 -4.22 1.39 19.80
C THR A 443 -4.05 1.63 18.31
N GLU A 444 -2.97 1.11 17.73
CA GLU A 444 -2.77 1.08 16.28
C GLU A 444 -3.68 0.03 15.63
N CYS A 445 -4.39 0.44 14.60
CA CYS A 445 -5.34 -0.36 13.84
C CYS A 445 -5.14 -0.11 12.34
N VAL A 446 -5.71 -0.97 11.51
CA VAL A 446 -5.59 -0.92 10.06
C VAL A 446 -6.97 -0.71 9.46
N ILE A 447 -7.04 0.23 8.52
CA ILE A 447 -8.18 0.39 7.60
C ILE A 447 -7.79 -0.14 6.23
N SER A 448 -8.74 -0.71 5.51
CA SER A 448 -8.54 -1.16 4.13
C SER A 448 -9.77 -0.91 3.25
N GLY A 449 -9.53 -0.60 1.98
CA GLY A 449 -10.58 -0.35 1.00
C GLY A 449 -10.06 0.20 -0.33
N TRP A 450 -10.98 0.53 -1.24
CA TRP A 450 -10.70 1.01 -2.60
C TRP A 450 -11.01 2.50 -2.78
N GLY A 451 -11.09 3.23 -1.66
CA GLY A 451 -11.48 4.62 -1.61
C GLY A 451 -10.49 5.59 -2.28
N VAL A 452 -10.93 6.85 -2.36
CA VAL A 452 -10.19 7.99 -2.90
C VAL A 452 -8.88 8.19 -2.13
N THR A 453 -7.77 8.27 -2.86
CA THR A 453 -6.45 8.61 -2.30
C THR A 453 -6.11 10.07 -2.58
N GLU A 454 -5.12 10.62 -1.86
CA GLU A 454 -4.65 12.01 -2.02
C GLU A 454 -4.26 12.37 -3.47
N THR A 455 -3.91 11.38 -4.30
CA THR A 455 -3.46 11.58 -5.69
C THR A 455 -4.52 11.30 -6.75
N GLN A 456 -5.65 10.65 -6.40
CA GLN A 456 -6.65 10.20 -7.36
C GLN A 456 -8.06 10.59 -6.91
N LYS A 457 -8.65 11.58 -7.57
CA LYS A 457 -10.01 12.11 -7.30
C LYS A 457 -11.17 11.11 -7.47
N PHE A 458 -10.91 9.88 -7.95
CA PHE A 458 -11.94 8.91 -8.34
C PHE A 458 -11.83 7.53 -7.65
N GLY A 459 -10.95 7.36 -6.65
CA GLY A 459 -10.71 6.04 -6.03
C GLY A 459 -9.59 5.26 -6.73
N THR A 460 -9.12 4.19 -6.09
CA THR A 460 -8.08 3.31 -6.64
C THR A 460 -8.67 1.97 -7.04
N ASN A 461 -8.30 1.46 -8.21
CA ASN A 461 -8.75 0.12 -8.62
C ASN A 461 -8.12 -0.99 -7.78
N LYS A 462 -7.02 -0.69 -7.09
CA LYS A 462 -6.32 -1.59 -6.19
C LYS A 462 -6.72 -1.37 -4.74
N LEU A 463 -6.81 -2.46 -3.98
CA LEU A 463 -7.06 -2.42 -2.54
C LEU A 463 -5.90 -1.70 -1.88
N MET A 464 -6.23 -0.76 -1.01
CA MET A 464 -5.26 -0.03 -0.20
C MET A 464 -5.47 -0.36 1.27
N ASP A 465 -4.42 -0.24 2.06
CA ASP A 465 -4.50 -0.22 3.51
C ASP A 465 -3.66 0.86 4.15
N ALA A 466 -4.09 1.31 5.32
CA ALA A 466 -3.40 2.35 6.07
C ALA A 466 -3.51 2.14 7.58
N ARG A 467 -2.49 2.59 8.31
CA ARG A 467 -2.43 2.52 9.78
C ARG A 467 -2.99 3.77 10.41
N VAL A 468 -3.95 3.59 11.32
CA VAL A 468 -4.61 4.65 12.08
C VAL A 468 -4.57 4.33 13.56
N HIS A 469 -4.75 5.34 14.41
CA HIS A 469 -4.80 5.15 15.86
C HIS A 469 -6.20 5.42 16.38
N LEU A 470 -6.68 4.59 17.32
CA LEU A 470 -7.96 4.85 18.00
C LEU A 470 -7.88 6.15 18.80
N ILE A 471 -8.88 7.01 18.65
CA ILE A 471 -9.01 8.28 19.35
C ILE A 471 -10.07 8.12 20.44
N SER A 472 -9.74 8.52 21.67
CA SER A 472 -10.67 8.50 22.80
C SER A 472 -11.90 9.35 22.50
N GLN A 473 -13.06 8.95 23.03
CA GLN A 473 -14.29 9.70 22.80
C GLN A 473 -14.22 11.16 23.28
N GLU A 474 -13.52 11.42 24.39
CA GLU A 474 -13.29 12.78 24.89
C GLU A 474 -12.58 13.67 23.85
N LYS A 475 -11.48 13.17 23.25
CA LYS A 475 -10.75 13.87 22.18
C LYS A 475 -11.59 14.02 20.91
N CYS A 476 -12.38 13.01 20.56
CA CYS A 476 -13.23 13.10 19.37
C CYS A 476 -14.34 14.14 19.54
N LYS A 477 -14.89 14.25 20.75
CA LYS A 477 -15.90 15.25 21.14
C LYS A 477 -15.35 16.64 21.45
N ALA A 478 -14.04 16.85 21.30
CA ALA A 478 -13.48 18.17 21.53
C ALA A 478 -14.14 19.19 20.57
N PRO A 479 -14.44 20.43 21.02
CA PRO A 479 -15.17 21.42 20.20
C PRO A 479 -14.52 21.73 18.85
N HIS A 480 -13.19 21.60 18.77
CA HIS A 480 -12.42 21.83 17.54
C HIS A 480 -12.31 20.60 16.63
N VAL A 481 -12.86 19.45 17.05
CA VAL A 481 -12.87 18.18 16.32
C VAL A 481 -14.29 17.93 15.79
N TYR A 482 -15.19 17.36 16.60
CA TYR A 482 -16.60 17.17 16.22
C TYR A 482 -17.62 17.70 17.24
N GLY A 483 -17.19 18.22 18.39
CA GLY A 483 -18.09 18.69 19.44
C GLY A 483 -19.04 17.58 19.91
N ASP A 484 -20.33 17.91 20.08
CA ASP A 484 -21.34 16.97 20.60
C ASP A 484 -21.89 15.99 19.56
N SER A 485 -21.42 16.02 18.31
CA SER A 485 -21.98 15.21 17.23
C SER A 485 -21.79 13.69 17.41
N PRO A 486 -20.59 13.15 17.75
CA PRO A 486 -20.41 11.70 17.87
C PRO A 486 -21.02 11.18 19.18
N ASP A 487 -21.82 10.12 19.18
CA ASP A 487 -22.29 9.45 20.40
C ASP A 487 -21.53 8.13 20.67
N ASP A 488 -22.01 7.30 21.59
CA ASP A 488 -21.32 6.05 21.92
C ASP A 488 -21.47 4.96 20.85
N SER A 489 -22.39 5.12 19.89
CA SER A 489 -22.53 4.31 18.68
C SER A 489 -21.38 4.51 17.69
N MET A 490 -20.58 5.56 17.89
CA MET A 490 -19.46 5.94 17.03
C MET A 490 -18.12 5.87 17.77
N LEU A 491 -17.05 5.67 17.01
CA LEU A 491 -15.68 5.86 17.46
C LEU A 491 -14.88 6.60 16.39
N CYS A 492 -13.74 7.15 16.78
CA CYS A 492 -12.89 7.91 15.87
C CYS A 492 -11.52 7.25 15.79
N ALA A 493 -10.93 7.22 14.61
CA ALA A 493 -9.59 6.71 14.41
C ALA A 493 -8.86 7.52 13.33
N GLY A 494 -7.58 7.80 13.55
CA GLY A 494 -6.77 8.59 12.63
C GLY A 494 -5.72 9.42 13.37
N TYR A 495 -5.25 10.49 12.71
CA TYR A 495 -4.28 11.42 13.27
C TYR A 495 -4.86 12.82 13.34
N LEU A 496 -4.88 13.43 14.53
CA LEU A 496 -5.39 14.81 14.71
C LEU A 496 -4.57 15.86 13.94
N LYS A 497 -3.33 15.56 13.56
CA LYS A 497 -2.52 16.43 12.70
C LYS A 497 -2.95 16.42 11.22
N GLY A 498 -3.85 15.52 10.82
CA GLY A 498 -4.20 15.25 9.43
C GLY A 498 -3.26 14.22 8.76
N GLY A 499 -3.49 13.96 7.48
CA GLY A 499 -2.77 12.98 6.66
C GLY A 499 -3.57 11.70 6.44
N VAL A 500 -3.15 10.59 7.06
CA VAL A 500 -3.74 9.27 6.82
C VAL A 500 -5.15 9.16 7.42
N ASP A 501 -6.12 8.81 6.58
CA ASP A 501 -7.53 8.70 6.95
C ASP A 501 -8.30 7.78 5.98
N SER A 502 -9.47 7.29 6.40
CA SER A 502 -10.42 6.57 5.51
C SER A 502 -11.14 7.57 4.60
N CYS A 503 -11.40 7.21 3.34
CA CYS A 503 -11.98 8.13 2.38
C CYS A 503 -13.20 7.58 1.62
N GLN A 504 -13.75 8.42 0.73
CA GLN A 504 -14.89 8.07 -0.13
C GLN A 504 -14.59 6.79 -0.91
N GLY A 505 -15.44 5.77 -0.79
CA GLY A 505 -15.23 4.44 -1.38
C GLY A 505 -14.71 3.37 -0.40
N ASP A 506 -14.26 3.77 0.79
CA ASP A 506 -13.98 2.83 1.89
C ASP A 506 -15.20 2.59 2.78
N SER A 507 -16.30 3.33 2.59
CA SER A 507 -17.54 3.23 3.34
C SER A 507 -18.01 1.79 3.52
N GLY A 508 -18.34 1.39 4.74
CA GLY A 508 -18.69 0.00 5.06
C GLY A 508 -17.50 -0.95 5.21
N GLY A 509 -16.28 -0.50 4.90
CA GLY A 509 -15.04 -1.27 5.05
C GLY A 509 -14.59 -1.43 6.52
N PRO A 510 -13.59 -2.29 6.75
CA PRO A 510 -13.13 -2.63 8.09
C PRO A 510 -12.21 -1.56 8.71
N LEU A 511 -12.38 -1.33 10.02
CA LEU A 511 -11.31 -0.89 10.92
C LEU A 511 -10.94 -2.06 11.84
N VAL A 512 -9.73 -2.59 11.67
CA VAL A 512 -9.27 -3.81 12.34
C VAL A 512 -8.12 -3.52 13.28
N CYS A 513 -8.22 -3.96 14.54
CA CYS A 513 -7.12 -3.90 15.49
C CYS A 513 -6.60 -5.31 15.80
N GLN A 514 -5.29 -5.44 16.00
CA GLN A 514 -4.67 -6.72 16.31
C GLN A 514 -4.46 -6.90 17.82
N ARG A 515 -4.76 -8.09 18.34
CA ARG A 515 -4.42 -8.52 19.70
C ARG A 515 -3.94 -9.96 19.68
N ASN A 516 -2.72 -10.21 20.18
CA ASN A 516 -2.12 -11.55 20.26
C ASN A 516 -2.11 -12.32 18.92
N GLY A 517 -1.93 -11.62 17.80
CA GLY A 517 -1.94 -12.22 16.46
C GLY A 517 -3.33 -12.41 15.84
N THR A 518 -4.41 -12.14 16.58
CA THR A 518 -5.79 -12.18 16.07
C THR A 518 -6.27 -10.78 15.70
N HIS A 519 -6.95 -10.66 14.57
CA HIS A 519 -7.50 -9.43 14.03
C HIS A 519 -8.99 -9.30 14.36
N TYR A 520 -9.35 -8.19 15.01
CA TYR A 520 -10.69 -7.89 15.48
C TYR A 520 -11.26 -6.67 14.77
N VAL A 521 -12.50 -6.77 14.28
CA VAL A 521 -13.21 -5.64 13.68
C VAL A 521 -13.70 -4.75 14.82
N VAL A 522 -13.08 -3.58 15.00
CA VAL A 522 -13.48 -2.65 16.06
C VAL A 522 -14.42 -1.56 15.53
N GLY A 523 -14.36 -1.29 14.22
CA GLY A 523 -15.16 -0.26 13.58
C GLY A 523 -15.53 -0.63 12.15
N VAL A 524 -16.60 0.00 11.67
CA VAL A 524 -17.00 0.02 10.26
C VAL A 524 -16.88 1.45 9.74
N VAL A 525 -16.18 1.67 8.64
CA VAL A 525 -16.00 3.00 8.03
C VAL A 525 -17.37 3.62 7.74
N SER A 526 -17.62 4.83 8.23
CA SER A 526 -18.95 5.45 8.19
C SER A 526 -18.93 6.84 7.55
N TRP A 527 -18.41 7.87 8.22
CA TRP A 527 -18.43 9.25 7.70
C TRP A 527 -17.24 10.09 8.21
N GLY A 528 -17.10 11.30 7.67
CA GLY A 528 -16.14 12.32 8.11
C GLY A 528 -16.28 13.61 7.29
N ASP A 529 -15.79 14.73 7.83
CA ASP A 529 -15.88 16.06 7.20
C ASP A 529 -14.96 16.22 5.96
N GLY A 530 -14.05 15.26 5.76
CA GLY A 530 -13.10 15.22 4.66
C GLY A 530 -11.89 14.37 5.02
N CYS A 531 -11.29 13.74 4.02
CA CYS A 531 -10.23 12.76 4.24
C CYS A 531 -8.92 13.46 4.60
N GLY A 532 -8.31 13.04 5.71
CA GLY A 532 -6.95 13.46 6.07
C GLY A 532 -6.84 14.90 6.54
N LEU A 533 -7.97 15.54 6.87
CA LEU A 533 -8.00 16.92 7.35
C LEU A 533 -7.49 17.03 8.79
N LYS A 534 -6.80 18.12 9.08
CA LYS A 534 -6.34 18.43 10.45
C LYS A 534 -7.54 18.54 11.38
N ASN A 535 -7.44 17.91 12.55
CA ASN A 535 -8.48 17.82 13.58
C ASN A 535 -9.79 17.17 13.13
N LYS A 536 -9.79 16.42 12.02
CA LYS A 536 -10.99 15.77 11.48
C LYS A 536 -10.68 14.30 11.14
N PRO A 537 -10.52 13.45 12.16
CA PRO A 537 -10.24 12.02 11.94
C PRO A 537 -11.50 11.29 11.45
N GLY A 538 -11.35 10.21 10.70
CA GLY A 538 -12.47 9.37 10.28
C GLY A 538 -13.34 8.90 11.46
N VAL A 539 -14.66 8.84 11.21
CA VAL A 539 -15.67 8.35 12.14
C VAL A 539 -16.19 6.99 11.67
N TYR A 540 -16.23 6.06 12.61
CA TYR A 540 -16.56 4.66 12.37
C TYR A 540 -17.73 4.25 13.26
N ALA A 541 -18.62 3.38 12.78
CA ALA A 541 -19.60 2.73 13.63
C ALA A 541 -18.87 1.81 14.63
N ASN A 542 -19.13 1.98 15.92
CA ASN A 542 -18.43 1.29 17.00
C ASN A 542 -18.95 -0.14 17.15
N VAL A 543 -18.30 -1.12 16.51
CA VAL A 543 -18.70 -2.53 16.52
C VAL A 543 -18.84 -3.09 17.93
N GLY A 544 -18.04 -2.59 18.88
CA GLY A 544 -18.15 -2.96 20.30
C GLY A 544 -19.52 -2.70 20.93
N ARG A 545 -20.31 -1.75 20.41
CA ARG A 545 -21.69 -1.49 20.85
C ARG A 545 -22.73 -2.38 20.19
N PHE A 546 -22.37 -3.03 19.09
CA PHE A 546 -23.29 -3.82 18.28
C PHE A 546 -23.03 -5.32 18.35
N VAL A 547 -22.08 -5.79 19.17
CA VAL A 547 -21.72 -7.22 19.27
C VAL A 547 -22.94 -8.11 19.54
N ASP A 548 -23.82 -7.72 20.47
CA ASP A 548 -25.02 -8.50 20.80
C ASP A 548 -26.01 -8.54 19.63
N TRP A 549 -26.19 -7.41 18.94
CA TRP A 549 -27.05 -7.30 17.76
C TRP A 549 -26.52 -8.13 16.59
N ILE A 550 -25.20 -8.06 16.32
CA ILE A 550 -24.55 -8.86 15.29
C ILE A 550 -24.68 -10.35 15.62
N THR A 551 -24.39 -10.74 16.86
CA THR A 551 -24.43 -12.15 17.29
C THR A 551 -25.84 -12.73 17.19
N HIS A 552 -26.87 -11.94 17.48
CA HIS A 552 -28.26 -12.37 17.29
C HIS A 552 -28.54 -12.78 15.84
N HIS A 553 -28.03 -12.03 14.86
CA HIS A 553 -28.19 -12.35 13.44
C HIS A 553 -27.30 -13.49 12.96
N LEU A 554 -26.09 -13.64 13.51
CA LEU A 554 -25.21 -14.78 13.16
C LEU A 554 -25.82 -16.13 13.56
N LEU A 555 -26.66 -16.15 14.59
CA LEU A 555 -27.31 -17.35 15.12
C LEU A 555 -28.71 -17.61 14.53
N SER A 556 -29.25 -16.67 13.76
CA SER A 556 -30.57 -16.75 13.11
C SER A 556 -30.47 -17.33 11.71
#